data_AF-A0A7R8AMM4-F1
#
_entry.id   AF-A0A7R8AMM4-F1
#
_cell.length_a   1.000
_cell.length_b   1.000
_cell.length_c   1.000
_cell.angle_alpha   90.00
_cell.angle_beta   90.00
_cell.angle_gamma   90.00
#
_symmetry.space_group_name_H-M   'P 1'
#
loop_
_entity.id
_entity.type
_entity.pdbx_description
1 polymer ?
#
loop_
_entity_poly.entity_id
_entity_poly.type
_entity_poly.pdbx_seq_one_letter_code
_entity_poly.pdbx_strand_id
1 'polypeptide(L)'
;MTSSPKLRVITQANLKNYFPNKPLSQVARRVPVLKTLSPKYTRQLDAQRKTTYVLSEQQVLRECQTKGPYHSRMVREEAPLAREMATTGMPYVDIVTGKVDEGVSCSGCHVGYEAALEKGDHEQVEKHMPILGKIYSQRGFLDHFKVCPEAQRLWKSSEGGTRSVRLPMYVLLTERTMIRYDLR
;
A
#
# COMPACT_ATOMS: atom_id res chain seq x y z
N MET A 1 -12.53 -9.73 -1.52
CA MET A 1 -13.43 -8.65 -1.12
C MET A 1 -13.65 -7.71 -2.30
N THR A 2 -14.84 -7.71 -2.88
CA THR A 2 -15.24 -6.85 -4.01
C THR A 2 -15.52 -5.44 -3.50
N SER A 3 -14.89 -4.43 -4.11
CA SER A 3 -15.07 -3.01 -3.77
C SER A 3 -16.54 -2.61 -3.90
N SER A 4 -17.17 -2.18 -2.79
CA SER A 4 -18.55 -1.71 -2.75
C SER A 4 -18.71 -0.43 -3.58
N PRO A 5 -19.59 -0.41 -4.61
CA PRO A 5 -19.76 0.73 -5.51
C PRO A 5 -20.12 2.04 -4.78
N LYS A 6 -20.76 1.95 -3.61
CA LYS A 6 -21.19 3.11 -2.82
C LYS A 6 -20.02 3.88 -2.20
N LEU A 7 -18.87 3.23 -2.01
CA LEU A 7 -17.69 3.80 -1.37
C LEU A 7 -16.64 4.27 -2.39
N ARG A 8 -16.92 4.13 -3.69
CA ARG A 8 -15.98 4.53 -4.73
C ARG A 8 -15.95 6.05 -4.87
N VAL A 9 -14.73 6.56 -5.01
CA VAL A 9 -14.45 7.99 -5.15
C VAL A 9 -13.67 8.26 -6.42
N ILE A 10 -13.79 9.48 -6.93
CA ILE A 10 -13.14 9.93 -8.16
C ILE A 10 -12.40 11.24 -7.86
N THR A 11 -11.24 11.44 -8.48
CA THR A 11 -10.48 12.69 -8.33
C THR A 11 -10.99 13.76 -9.31
N GLN A 12 -10.64 15.03 -9.07
CA GLN A 12 -10.87 16.12 -10.02
C GLN A 12 -10.28 15.83 -11.42
N ALA A 13 -9.11 15.18 -11.49
CA ALA A 13 -8.50 14.81 -12.77
C ALA A 13 -9.36 13.78 -13.52
N ASN A 14 -9.87 12.78 -12.81
CA ASN A 14 -10.79 11.79 -13.36
C ASN A 14 -12.09 12.45 -13.83
N LEU A 15 -12.66 13.37 -13.04
CA LEU A 15 -13.85 14.13 -13.44
C LEU A 15 -13.65 14.86 -14.77
N LYS A 16 -12.51 15.55 -14.95
CA LYS A 16 -12.17 16.23 -16.21
C LYS A 16 -12.06 15.25 -17.38
N ASN A 17 -11.51 14.07 -17.16
CA ASN A 17 -11.35 13.05 -18.20
C ASN A 17 -12.69 12.42 -18.61
N TYR A 18 -13.56 12.13 -17.65
CA TYR A 18 -14.86 11.48 -17.91
C TYR A 18 -15.95 12.47 -18.35
N PHE A 19 -15.91 13.71 -17.85
CA PHE A 19 -16.89 14.76 -18.10
C PHE A 19 -16.20 16.08 -18.46
N PRO A 20 -15.55 16.18 -19.63
CA PRO A 20 -14.77 17.36 -20.01
C PRO A 20 -15.56 18.67 -19.99
N ASN A 21 -16.88 18.59 -20.19
CA ASN A 21 -17.79 19.74 -20.22
C ASN A 21 -18.40 20.10 -18.85
N LYS A 22 -18.06 19.38 -17.77
CA LYS A 22 -18.59 19.63 -16.43
C LYS A 22 -17.44 19.98 -15.47
N PRO A 23 -17.13 21.28 -15.29
CA PRO A 23 -16.08 21.70 -14.37
C PRO A 23 -16.44 21.37 -12.92
N LEU A 24 -15.40 21.20 -12.09
CA LEU A 24 -15.57 20.89 -10.67
C LEU A 24 -16.48 21.91 -9.96
N SER A 25 -16.37 23.20 -10.28
CA SER A 25 -17.20 24.26 -9.68
C SER A 25 -18.70 24.06 -9.91
N GLN A 26 -19.09 23.47 -11.04
CA GLN A 26 -20.48 23.17 -11.34
C GLN A 26 -20.96 21.93 -10.59
N VAL A 27 -20.14 20.87 -10.55
CA VAL A 27 -20.48 19.60 -9.90
C VAL A 27 -20.50 19.74 -8.37
N ALA A 28 -19.58 20.54 -7.82
CA ALA A 28 -19.46 20.80 -6.38
C ALA A 28 -20.70 21.49 -5.77
N ARG A 29 -21.56 22.10 -6.59
CA ARG A 29 -22.84 22.68 -6.14
C ARG A 29 -23.88 21.63 -5.81
N ARG A 30 -23.72 20.40 -6.32
CA ARG A 30 -24.72 19.32 -6.22
C ARG A 30 -24.18 18.06 -5.55
N VAL A 31 -22.87 17.88 -5.56
CA VAL A 31 -22.19 16.72 -4.99
C VAL A 31 -21.21 17.19 -3.91
N PRO A 32 -21.27 16.64 -2.69
CA PRO A 32 -20.27 16.89 -1.66
C PRO A 32 -18.85 16.64 -2.18
N VAL A 33 -17.94 17.57 -1.90
CA VAL A 33 -16.54 17.49 -2.31
C VAL A 33 -15.66 17.42 -1.08
N LEU A 34 -14.81 16.41 -1.02
CA LEU A 34 -13.78 16.31 0.01
C LEU A 34 -12.45 16.83 -0.55
N LYS A 35 -11.87 17.80 0.15
CA LYS A 35 -10.51 18.29 -0.11
C LYS A 35 -9.53 17.35 0.58
N THR A 36 -8.56 16.81 -0.15
CA THR A 36 -7.56 15.87 0.37
C THR A 36 -6.21 16.07 -0.29
N LEU A 37 -5.18 15.34 0.11
CA LEU A 37 -3.89 15.32 -0.57
C LEU A 37 -3.93 14.34 -1.74
N SER A 38 -3.10 14.60 -2.76
CA SER A 38 -2.98 13.70 -3.90
C SER A 38 -2.71 12.26 -3.43
N PRO A 39 -3.44 11.23 -3.93
CA PRO A 39 -3.24 9.83 -3.54
C PRO A 39 -1.92 9.24 -4.07
N LYS A 40 -1.05 10.07 -4.66
CA LYS A 40 0.30 9.68 -5.04
C LYS A 40 1.18 9.69 -3.78
N TYR A 41 1.14 8.59 -3.06
CA TYR A 41 2.14 8.24 -2.06
C TYR A 41 3.42 7.80 -2.78
N THR A 42 4.03 8.71 -3.54
CA THR A 42 5.32 8.49 -4.19
C THR A 42 6.43 9.11 -3.36
N ARG A 43 7.59 8.43 -3.40
CA ARG A 43 8.87 8.67 -2.69
C ARG A 43 9.40 10.13 -2.70
N GLN A 44 8.84 11.03 -3.51
CA GLN A 44 9.11 12.47 -3.51
C GLN A 44 8.02 13.23 -2.75
N LEU A 45 8.38 13.69 -1.54
CA LEU A 45 7.53 14.49 -0.66
C LEU A 45 7.02 15.78 -1.33
N ASP A 46 7.72 16.29 -2.35
CA ASP A 46 7.34 17.53 -3.04
C ASP A 46 6.03 17.39 -3.83
N ALA A 47 5.73 16.19 -4.34
CA ALA A 47 4.47 15.91 -5.02
C ALA A 47 3.27 15.80 -4.04
N GLN A 48 3.53 15.64 -2.74
CA GLN A 48 2.51 15.46 -1.70
C GLN A 48 1.86 16.78 -1.26
N ARG A 49 2.40 17.93 -1.65
CA ARG A 49 1.85 19.24 -1.30
C ARG A 49 0.64 19.65 -2.16
N LYS A 50 0.39 18.96 -3.27
CA LYS A 50 -0.72 19.32 -4.14
C LYS A 50 -2.02 18.75 -3.60
N THR A 51 -2.83 19.64 -3.03
CA THR A 51 -4.22 19.34 -2.68
C THR A 51 -4.98 18.88 -3.93
N THR A 52 -5.79 17.83 -3.77
CA THR A 52 -6.76 17.37 -4.76
C THR A 52 -8.16 17.36 -4.15
N TYR A 53 -9.16 17.19 -5.00
CA TYR A 53 -10.56 17.06 -4.61
C TYR A 53 -11.06 15.69 -5.02
N VAL A 54 -11.75 15.02 -4.10
CA VAL A 54 -12.39 13.74 -4.33
C VAL A 54 -13.91 13.87 -4.16
N LEU A 55 -14.64 13.19 -5.04
CA LEU A 55 -16.10 13.18 -5.10
C LEU A 55 -16.59 11.73 -5.11
N SER A 56 -17.80 11.49 -4.62
CA SER A 56 -18.45 10.17 -4.75
C SER A 56 -18.70 9.85 -6.23
N GLU A 57 -18.19 8.71 -6.69
CA GLU A 57 -18.41 8.22 -8.06
C GLU A 57 -19.92 8.15 -8.35
N GLN A 58 -20.68 7.55 -7.44
CA GLN A 58 -22.11 7.33 -7.62
C GLN A 58 -22.90 8.64 -7.73
N GLN A 59 -22.57 9.66 -6.91
CA GLN A 59 -23.25 10.96 -6.96
C GLN A 59 -22.86 11.74 -8.22
N VAL A 60 -21.59 11.72 -8.60
CA VAL A 60 -21.14 12.36 -9.86
C VAL A 60 -21.85 11.73 -11.04
N LEU A 61 -21.95 10.40 -11.12
CA LEU A 61 -22.65 9.73 -12.21
C LEU A 61 -24.12 10.15 -12.29
N ARG A 62 -24.83 10.20 -11.16
CA ARG A 62 -26.23 10.67 -11.12
C ARG A 62 -26.41 12.09 -11.66
N GLU A 63 -25.51 13.00 -11.31
CA GLU A 63 -25.61 14.41 -11.72
C GLU A 63 -25.01 14.70 -13.11
N CYS A 64 -24.00 13.93 -13.50
CA CYS A 64 -23.20 14.23 -14.68
C CYS A 64 -23.65 13.44 -15.91
N GLN A 65 -24.12 12.21 -15.74
CA GLN A 65 -24.48 11.32 -16.84
C GLN A 65 -25.89 11.63 -17.36
N THR A 66 -25.98 11.99 -18.64
CA THR A 66 -27.24 11.91 -19.40
C THR A 66 -27.50 10.44 -19.73
N LYS A 67 -28.74 9.97 -19.55
CA LYS A 67 -29.18 8.57 -19.70
C LYS A 67 -28.47 7.87 -20.87
N GLY A 68 -27.53 6.97 -20.58
CA GLY A 68 -26.73 6.22 -21.54
C GLY A 68 -26.06 5.02 -20.86
N PRO A 69 -25.67 3.98 -21.61
CA PRO A 69 -25.27 2.69 -21.04
C PRO A 69 -24.06 2.85 -20.11
N TYR A 70 -24.21 2.26 -18.93
CA TYR A 70 -23.22 2.23 -17.86
C TYR A 70 -21.95 1.53 -18.33
N HIS A 71 -20.96 2.29 -18.78
CA HIS A 71 -19.62 1.76 -18.98
C HIS A 71 -18.77 2.12 -17.76
N SER A 72 -18.57 1.12 -16.90
CA SER A 72 -17.62 1.11 -15.77
C SER A 72 -16.16 1.23 -16.28
N ARG A 73 -15.83 2.28 -17.03
CA ARG A 73 -14.46 2.67 -17.44
C ARG A 73 -13.64 3.25 -16.27
N MET A 74 -14.22 3.26 -15.07
CA MET A 74 -13.69 3.88 -13.87
C MET A 74 -13.10 2.87 -12.87
N VAL A 75 -13.19 1.57 -13.17
CA VAL A 75 -12.43 0.56 -12.45
C VAL A 75 -11.00 0.64 -12.95
N ARG A 76 -10.23 1.55 -12.35
CA ARG A 76 -8.79 1.36 -12.31
C ARG A 76 -8.58 0.16 -11.40
N GLU A 77 -7.94 -0.89 -11.88
CA GLU A 77 -7.39 -1.91 -10.99
C GLU A 77 -6.60 -1.17 -9.92
N GLU A 78 -7.09 -1.22 -8.69
CA GLU A 78 -6.38 -0.65 -7.56
C GLU A 78 -5.01 -1.32 -7.56
N ALA A 79 -3.95 -0.51 -7.70
CA ALA A 79 -2.59 -1.00 -7.52
C ALA A 79 -2.58 -1.72 -6.16
N PRO A 80 -2.27 -3.03 -6.09
CA PRO A 80 -2.57 -3.82 -4.89
C PRO A 80 -1.95 -3.28 -3.60
N LEU A 81 -0.85 -2.52 -3.72
CA LEU A 81 -0.22 -1.77 -2.64
C LEU A 81 -1.11 -0.74 -1.93
N ALA A 82 -2.13 -0.19 -2.59
CA ALA A 82 -2.99 0.83 -2.01
C ALA A 82 -3.79 0.30 -0.80
N ARG A 83 -3.95 -1.02 -0.69
CA ARG A 83 -4.66 -1.68 0.42
C ARG A 83 -3.77 -1.91 1.64
N GLU A 84 -2.46 -2.08 1.43
CA GLU A 84 -1.48 -2.27 2.52
C GLU A 84 -1.27 -0.97 3.31
N MET A 85 -1.50 0.18 2.69
CA MET A 85 -1.37 1.49 3.34
C MET A 85 -2.40 1.76 4.45
N ALA A 86 -3.42 0.92 4.60
CA ALA A 86 -4.46 1.06 5.61
C ALA A 86 -4.48 -0.08 6.64
N THR A 87 -3.56 -1.05 6.55
CA THR A 87 -3.51 -2.18 7.48
C THR A 87 -2.40 -1.98 8.50
N THR A 88 -2.75 -2.00 9.79
CA THR A 88 -1.79 -2.14 10.89
C THR A 88 -1.68 -3.61 11.27
N GLY A 89 -0.46 -4.09 11.52
CA GLY A 89 -0.24 -5.43 12.04
C GLY A 89 -0.79 -5.52 13.45
N MET A 90 -1.85 -6.30 13.66
CA MET A 90 -2.31 -6.58 15.02
C MET A 90 -1.45 -7.68 15.64
N PRO A 91 -1.01 -7.51 16.90
CA PRO A 91 -0.31 -8.57 17.60
C PRO A 91 -1.26 -9.77 17.82
N TYR A 92 -0.71 -10.97 17.77
CA TYR A 92 -1.38 -12.20 18.18
C TYR A 92 -1.23 -12.37 19.69
N VAL A 93 -2.31 -12.72 20.39
CA VAL A 93 -2.27 -13.03 21.82
C VAL A 93 -2.66 -14.48 22.02
N ASP A 94 -1.74 -15.27 22.59
CA ASP A 94 -2.05 -16.60 23.09
C ASP A 94 -2.89 -16.46 24.36
N ILE A 95 -4.18 -16.76 24.26
CA ILE A 95 -5.14 -16.63 25.36
C ILE A 95 -4.90 -17.62 26.51
N VAL A 96 -4.16 -18.70 26.29
CA VAL A 96 -3.85 -19.69 27.33
C VAL A 96 -2.65 -19.25 28.16
N THR A 97 -1.63 -18.70 27.51
CA THR A 97 -0.38 -18.30 28.18
C THR A 97 -0.31 -16.80 28.48
N GLY A 98 -1.22 -15.99 27.91
CA GLY A 98 -1.19 -14.53 27.97
C GLY A 98 -0.05 -13.90 27.16
N LYS A 99 0.72 -14.69 26.41
CA LYS A 99 1.85 -14.18 25.63
C LYS A 99 1.39 -13.47 24.38
N VAL A 100 1.98 -12.30 24.14
CA VAL A 100 1.76 -11.51 22.94
C VAL A 100 2.89 -11.79 21.95
N ASP A 101 2.56 -12.31 20.78
CA ASP A 101 3.45 -12.40 19.62
C ASP A 101 3.09 -11.25 18.67
N GLU A 102 3.92 -10.22 18.63
CA GLU A 102 3.72 -9.08 17.71
C GLU A 102 3.89 -9.49 16.24
N GLY A 103 4.47 -10.67 15.99
CA GLY A 103 4.84 -11.14 14.67
C GLY A 103 6.01 -10.35 14.07
N VAL A 104 6.61 -10.92 13.04
CA VAL A 104 7.75 -10.31 12.35
C VAL A 104 7.50 -10.28 10.84
N SER A 105 7.86 -9.17 10.20
CA SER A 105 7.85 -9.05 8.74
C SER A 105 9.26 -9.20 8.17
N CYS A 106 9.36 -9.59 6.90
CA CYS A 106 10.64 -9.84 6.26
C CYS A 106 11.16 -8.60 5.52
N SER A 107 12.13 -7.89 6.10
CA SER A 107 12.82 -6.77 5.43
C SER A 107 13.43 -7.14 4.08
N GLY A 108 13.86 -8.40 3.91
CA GLY A 108 14.39 -8.90 2.63
C GLY A 108 13.36 -8.87 1.51
N CYS A 109 12.10 -9.24 1.79
CA CYS A 109 11.01 -9.17 0.82
C CYS A 109 10.72 -7.74 0.39
N HIS A 110 10.78 -6.78 1.32
CA HIS A 110 10.61 -5.36 1.00
C HIS A 110 11.76 -4.83 0.13
N VAL A 111 13.01 -5.20 0.45
CA VAL A 111 14.19 -4.83 -0.35
C VAL A 111 14.11 -5.39 -1.78
N GLY A 112 13.75 -6.67 -1.92
CA GLY A 112 13.59 -7.31 -3.22
C GLY A 112 12.48 -6.67 -4.06
N TYR A 113 11.35 -6.35 -3.42
CA TYR A 113 10.25 -5.62 -4.04
C TYR A 113 10.66 -4.24 -4.56
N GLU A 114 11.34 -3.44 -3.73
CA GLU A 114 11.80 -2.11 -4.14
C GLU A 114 12.83 -2.17 -5.27
N ALA A 115 13.77 -3.12 -5.21
CA ALA A 115 14.75 -3.31 -6.28
C ALA A 115 14.09 -3.73 -7.61
N ALA A 116 13.05 -4.56 -7.56
CA ALA A 116 12.27 -4.94 -8.74
C ALA A 116 11.51 -3.75 -9.33
N LEU A 117 10.88 -2.93 -8.49
CA LEU A 117 10.23 -1.68 -8.93
C LEU A 117 11.20 -0.72 -9.61
N GLU A 118 12.39 -0.52 -9.05
CA GLU A 118 13.40 0.38 -9.61
C GLU A 118 13.92 -0.08 -10.97
N LYS A 119 13.97 -1.40 -11.19
CA LYS A 119 14.37 -2.00 -12.46
C LYS A 119 13.23 -2.09 -13.48
N GLY A 120 11.99 -1.80 -13.09
CA GLY A 120 10.81 -2.04 -13.92
C GLY A 120 10.54 -3.52 -14.18
N ASP A 121 10.98 -4.41 -13.28
CA ASP A 121 10.82 -5.86 -13.40
C ASP A 121 9.44 -6.28 -12.88
N HIS A 122 8.45 -6.24 -13.78
CA HIS A 122 7.06 -6.52 -13.45
C HIS A 122 6.82 -7.94 -12.91
N GLU A 123 7.56 -8.93 -13.40
CA GLU A 123 7.44 -10.32 -12.93
C GLU A 123 7.90 -10.46 -11.48
N GLN A 124 9.05 -9.87 -11.14
CA GLN A 124 9.53 -9.88 -9.75
C GLN A 124 8.63 -9.07 -8.82
N VAL A 125 8.07 -7.95 -9.28
CA VAL A 125 7.10 -7.16 -8.51
C VAL A 125 5.87 -8.01 -8.18
N GLU A 126 5.32 -8.73 -9.15
CA GLU A 126 4.15 -9.60 -8.96
C GLU A 126 4.45 -10.76 -8.02
N LYS A 127 5.66 -11.33 -8.08
CA LYS A 127 6.12 -12.39 -7.18
C LYS A 127 6.27 -11.92 -5.72
N HIS A 128 6.75 -10.71 -5.50
CA HIS A 128 7.00 -10.17 -4.16
C HIS A 128 5.73 -9.61 -3.50
N MET A 129 4.74 -9.18 -4.27
CA MET A 129 3.55 -8.55 -3.74
C MET A 129 2.76 -9.42 -2.74
N PRO A 130 2.49 -10.73 -2.96
CA PRO A 130 1.72 -11.54 -2.00
C PRO A 130 2.41 -11.77 -0.65
N ILE A 131 3.72 -11.54 -0.59
CA ILE A 131 4.55 -11.76 0.60
C ILE A 131 5.05 -10.45 1.22
N LEU A 132 4.80 -9.32 0.56
CA LEU A 132 5.09 -7.99 1.06
C LEU A 132 4.21 -7.71 2.28
N GLY A 133 4.80 -7.18 3.36
CA GLY A 133 4.05 -6.91 4.59
C GLY A 133 3.49 -8.14 5.31
N LYS A 134 3.76 -9.37 4.84
CA LYS A 134 3.31 -10.59 5.52
C LYS A 134 3.95 -10.67 6.91
N ILE A 135 3.10 -10.86 7.90
CA ILE A 135 3.49 -11.05 9.30
C ILE A 135 3.60 -12.55 9.57
N TYR A 136 4.73 -12.97 10.10
CA TYR A 136 5.04 -14.34 10.47
C TYR A 136 5.14 -14.45 11.99
N SER A 137 4.79 -15.61 12.55
CA SER A 137 5.30 -15.97 13.88
C SER A 137 6.82 -16.14 13.82
N GLN A 138 7.50 -16.13 14.97
CA GLN A 138 8.95 -16.31 15.01
C GLN A 138 9.41 -17.61 14.30
N ARG A 139 8.73 -18.74 14.53
CA ARG A 139 9.01 -20.00 13.84
C ARG A 139 8.71 -19.91 12.34
N GLY A 140 7.57 -19.33 11.97
CA GLY A 140 7.20 -19.14 10.57
C GLY A 140 8.19 -18.27 9.80
N PHE A 141 8.77 -17.28 10.48
CA PHE A 141 9.81 -16.44 9.89
C PHE A 141 11.11 -17.21 9.67
N LEU A 142 11.53 -18.04 10.62
CA LEU A 142 12.73 -18.88 10.45
C LEU A 142 12.57 -19.86 9.28
N ASP A 143 11.36 -20.38 9.07
CA ASP A 143 11.07 -21.23 7.91
C ASP A 143 11.07 -20.42 6.61
N HIS A 144 10.50 -19.22 6.60
CA HIS A 144 10.57 -18.30 5.47
C HIS A 144 12.02 -17.86 5.13
N PHE A 145 12.85 -17.59 6.15
CA PHE A 145 14.22 -17.13 6.00
C PHE A 145 15.09 -18.10 5.18
N LYS A 146 14.84 -19.41 5.30
CA LYS A 146 15.54 -20.45 4.55
C LYS A 146 15.39 -20.30 3.03
N VAL A 147 14.28 -19.70 2.58
CA VAL A 147 13.93 -19.56 1.16
C VAL A 147 13.97 -18.11 0.66
N CYS A 148 14.43 -17.15 1.48
CA CYS A 148 14.48 -15.73 1.12
C CYS A 148 15.93 -15.25 0.90
N PRO A 149 16.41 -15.15 -0.35
CA PRO A 149 17.79 -14.75 -0.64
C PRO A 149 18.12 -13.33 -0.15
N GLU A 150 17.18 -12.38 -0.30
CA GLU A 150 17.40 -11.00 0.16
C GLU A 150 17.51 -10.91 1.69
N ALA A 151 16.72 -11.68 2.43
CA ALA A 151 16.83 -11.72 3.89
C ALA A 151 18.18 -12.30 4.34
N GLN A 152 18.62 -13.38 3.68
CA GLN A 152 19.93 -13.98 3.95
C GLN A 152 21.07 -13.02 3.60
N ARG A 153 20.95 -12.26 2.51
CA ARG A 153 21.91 -11.24 2.12
C ARG A 153 21.98 -10.14 3.18
N LEU A 154 20.83 -9.61 3.62
CA LEU A 154 20.77 -8.61 4.69
C LEU A 154 21.37 -9.13 6.00
N TRP A 155 21.07 -10.38 6.38
CA TRP A 155 21.64 -11.03 7.56
C TRP A 155 23.17 -11.09 7.50
N LYS A 156 23.73 -11.50 6.37
CA LYS A 156 25.19 -11.49 6.15
C LYS A 156 25.78 -10.08 6.19
N SER A 157 25.13 -9.11 5.55
CA SER A 157 25.55 -7.70 5.57
C SER A 157 25.47 -7.09 6.98
N SER A 158 24.61 -7.63 7.85
CA SER A 158 24.50 -7.24 9.26
C SER A 158 25.48 -7.96 10.17
N GLU A 159 26.39 -8.78 9.63
CA GLU A 159 27.35 -9.60 10.42
C GLU A 159 26.61 -10.45 11.46
N GLY A 160 25.50 -11.09 11.04
CA GLY A 160 24.67 -11.88 11.94
C GLY A 160 23.85 -11.05 12.93
N GLY A 161 23.44 -9.83 12.53
CA GLY A 161 22.63 -8.93 13.35
C GLY A 161 23.43 -8.03 14.30
N THR A 162 24.75 -8.14 14.32
CA THR A 162 25.63 -7.32 15.18
C THR A 162 25.84 -5.91 14.65
N ARG A 163 25.56 -5.68 13.37
CA ARG A 163 25.73 -4.39 12.69
C ARG A 163 24.45 -3.93 12.00
N SER A 164 24.15 -2.63 12.12
CA SER A 164 23.03 -2.02 11.40
C SER A 164 23.26 -2.00 9.89
N VAL A 165 22.28 -2.43 9.11
CA VAL A 165 22.29 -2.35 7.65
C VAL A 165 21.38 -1.21 7.21
N ARG A 166 21.81 -0.42 6.22
CA ARG A 166 20.92 0.58 5.62
C ARG A 166 19.82 -0.14 4.85
N LEU A 167 18.58 0.09 5.28
CA LEU A 167 17.39 -0.38 4.60
C LEU A 167 16.77 0.78 3.80
N PRO A 168 16.14 0.50 2.66
CA PRO A 168 15.31 1.48 1.96
C PRO A 168 14.22 2.06 2.89
N MET A 169 13.84 3.31 2.66
CA MET A 169 12.99 4.08 3.57
C MET A 169 11.62 3.42 3.84
N TYR A 170 11.04 2.68 2.89
CA TYR A 170 9.73 2.03 3.10
C TYR A 170 9.80 0.80 4.00
N VAL A 171 10.98 0.19 4.16
CA VAL A 171 11.19 -0.85 5.16
C VAL A 171 11.08 -0.28 6.59
N LEU A 172 11.28 1.03 6.75
CA LEU A 172 11.27 1.73 8.04
C LEU A 172 9.90 2.29 8.44
N LEU A 173 8.91 2.25 7.54
CA LEU A 173 7.56 2.79 7.78
C LEU A 173 6.58 1.74 8.36
N THR A 174 6.94 0.46 8.37
CA THR A 174 6.28 -0.53 9.23
C THR A 174 6.91 -0.40 10.62
N GLU A 175 6.19 0.18 11.57
CA GLU A 175 6.70 0.81 12.81
C GLU A 175 7.64 0.00 13.73
N ARG A 176 7.95 -1.27 13.44
CA ARG A 176 9.01 -2.04 14.12
C ARG A 176 9.76 -2.99 13.20
N THR A 177 10.58 -2.45 12.31
CA THR A 177 11.65 -3.22 11.66
C THR A 177 12.74 -3.52 12.69
N MET A 178 12.59 -4.59 13.47
CA MET A 178 13.64 -5.04 14.39
C MET A 178 14.83 -5.58 13.59
N ILE A 179 15.86 -4.76 13.40
CA ILE A 179 17.25 -5.25 13.48
C ILE A 179 17.64 -5.25 14.96
N ARG A 180 17.09 -6.18 15.74
CA ARG A 180 17.67 -6.61 17.01
C ARG A 180 17.32 -8.07 17.22
N TYR A 181 18.20 -8.94 16.72
CA TYR A 181 18.22 -10.33 17.16
C TYR A 181 19.02 -10.37 18.46
N ASP A 182 18.36 -10.15 19.60
CA ASP A 182 18.85 -10.75 20.84
C ASP A 182 18.41 -12.22 20.80
N LEU A 183 19.22 -13.02 20.10
CA LEU A 183 19.23 -14.46 20.30
C LEU A 183 20.10 -14.71 21.53
N ARG A 184 19.47 -14.66 22.71
CA ARG A 184 19.97 -15.30 23.92
C ARG A 184 18.96 -16.34 24.39
#